data_AF-A0AB33R7C1-F1
#
_entry.id   AF-A0AB33R7C1-F1
#
_cell.length_a   1.000
_cell.length_b   1.000
_cell.length_c   1.000
_cell.angle_alpha   90.00
_cell.angle_beta   90.00
_cell.angle_gamma   90.00
#
_symmetry.space_group_name_H-M   'P 1'
#
loop_
_entity.id
_entity.type
_entity.pdbx_description
1 polymer ?
#
loop_
_entity_poly.entity_id
_entity_poly.type
_entity_poly.pdbx_seq_one_letter_code
_entity_poly.pdbx_strand_id
1 'polypeptide(L)'
;MTNEKRTQAVSNALQKRIRTFSRIEKAFYATIIITAITMAVSIIYLQSRKLQLQQDITSLNSQISDQKIELNNAKQEVNELSRRDRIVDIAGKAGLSNRNENIKKVE
;
A
#
# COMPACT_ATOMS: atom_id res chain seq x y z
N MET A 1 60.41 42.07 22.09
CA MET A 1 59.17 41.97 22.92
C MET A 1 57.91 42.56 22.26
N THR A 2 57.98 43.16 21.07
CA THR A 2 56.82 43.85 20.42
C THR A 2 55.97 42.97 19.49
N ASN A 3 56.52 41.89 18.93
CA ASN A 3 55.77 41.01 18.01
C ASN A 3 54.77 40.11 18.73
N GLU A 4 55.13 39.53 19.88
CA GLU A 4 54.23 38.64 20.63
C GLU A 4 52.95 39.33 21.11
N LYS A 5 53.05 40.59 21.55
CA LYS A 5 51.89 41.39 21.97
C LYS A 5 50.92 41.68 20.81
N ARG A 6 51.44 41.84 19.59
CA ARG A 6 50.61 42.03 18.38
C ARG A 6 49.91 40.73 17.98
N THR A 7 50.61 39.61 17.99
CA THR A 7 50.03 38.29 17.67
C THR A 7 48.95 37.89 18.69
N GLN A 8 49.16 38.20 19.97
CA GLN A 8 48.15 37.99 21.03
C GLN A 8 46.95 38.93 20.89
N ALA A 9 47.14 40.19 20.47
CA ALA A 9 46.03 41.10 20.23
C ALA A 9 45.17 40.65 19.04
N VAL A 10 45.80 40.16 17.97
CA VAL A 10 45.10 39.63 16.78
C VAL A 10 44.39 38.32 17.09
N SER A 11 45.03 37.41 17.83
CA SER A 11 44.38 36.14 18.23
C SER A 11 43.20 36.40 19.16
N ASN A 12 43.31 37.33 20.12
CA ASN A 12 42.21 37.71 21.00
C ASN A 12 41.07 38.40 20.24
N ALA A 13 41.36 39.24 19.25
CA ALA A 13 40.32 39.86 18.41
C ALA A 13 39.58 38.81 17.55
N LEU A 14 40.31 37.86 16.97
CA LEU A 14 39.73 36.72 16.24
C LEU A 14 38.90 35.82 17.15
N GLN A 15 39.42 35.50 18.34
CA GLN A 15 38.74 34.65 19.31
C GLN A 15 37.49 35.33 19.87
N LYS A 16 37.51 36.65 20.06
CA LYS A 16 36.34 37.45 20.46
C LYS A 16 35.29 37.49 19.34
N ARG A 17 35.70 37.56 18.07
CA ARG A 17 34.81 37.53 16.90
C ARG A 17 34.22 36.13 16.62
N ILE A 18 34.98 35.07 16.89
CA ILE A 18 34.49 33.68 16.86
C ILE A 18 33.55 33.41 18.04
N ARG A 19 33.75 34.10 19.18
CA ARG A 19 32.90 34.02 20.38
C ARG A 19 31.64 34.87 20.27
N THR A 20 31.59 35.88 19.40
CA THR A 20 30.36 36.64 19.11
C THR A 20 29.36 35.90 18.24
N PHE A 21 29.77 34.80 17.56
CA PHE A 21 28.79 33.81 17.08
C PHE A 21 28.24 33.08 18.30
N SER A 22 27.08 33.54 18.75
CA SER A 22 26.40 33.03 19.93
C SER A 22 26.21 31.52 19.78
N ARG A 23 26.51 30.73 20.81
CA ARG A 23 26.34 29.26 20.80
C ARG A 23 24.94 28.82 20.35
N ILE A 24 23.97 29.73 20.49
CA ILE A 24 22.58 29.62 20.04
C ILE A 24 22.47 29.57 18.51
N GLU A 25 23.23 30.37 17.75
CA GLU A 25 23.19 30.32 16.28
C GLU A 25 23.67 28.95 15.77
N LYS A 26 24.77 28.45 16.31
CA LYS A 26 25.27 27.11 15.93
C LYS A 26 24.27 26.01 16.27
N ALA A 27 23.59 26.11 17.42
CA ALA A 27 22.53 25.19 17.80
C ALA A 27 21.32 25.29 16.85
N PHE A 28 20.93 26.50 16.46
CA PHE A 28 19.83 26.74 15.53
C PHE A 28 20.10 26.11 14.16
N TYR A 29 21.28 26.34 13.57
CA TYR A 29 21.66 25.69 12.32
C TYR A 29 21.78 24.17 12.45
N ALA A 30 22.30 23.67 13.59
CA ALA A 30 22.34 22.23 13.85
C ALA A 30 20.94 21.62 13.90
N THR A 31 19.97 22.27 14.56
CA THR A 31 18.59 21.78 14.60
C THR A 31 17.96 21.74 13.21
N ILE A 32 18.17 22.77 12.38
CA ILE A 32 17.65 22.79 11.00
C ILE A 32 18.19 21.60 10.20
N ILE A 33 19.50 21.33 10.29
CA ILE A 33 20.14 20.21 9.59
C ILE A 33 19.56 18.89 10.09
N ILE A 34 19.43 18.71 11.41
CA ILE A 34 18.87 17.49 12.00
C ILE A 34 17.41 17.29 11.54
N THR A 35 16.58 18.33 11.61
CA THR A 35 15.18 18.25 11.16
C THR A 35 15.09 17.93 9.67
N ALA A 36 15.95 18.50 8.83
CA ALA A 36 16.01 18.19 7.41
C ALA A 36 16.34 16.70 7.16
N ILE A 37 17.32 16.16 7.88
CA ILE A 37 17.68 14.73 7.80
C ILE A 37 16.51 13.85 8.26
N THR A 38 15.90 14.17 9.40
CA THR A 38 14.73 13.41 9.91
C THR A 38 13.57 13.43 8.91
N MET A 39 13.29 14.57 8.28
CA MET A 39 12.27 14.66 7.24
C MET A 39 12.63 13.82 6.02
N ALA A 40 13.87 13.85 5.54
CA ALA A 40 14.30 13.05 4.40
C ALA A 40 14.10 11.54 4.64
N VAL A 41 14.51 11.04 5.81
CA VAL A 41 14.32 9.62 6.19
C VAL A 41 12.83 9.28 6.28
N SER A 42 12.02 10.16 6.88
CA SER A 42 10.58 9.97 7.00
C SER A 42 9.89 9.88 5.63
N ILE A 43 10.26 10.76 4.69
CA ILE A 43 9.72 10.76 3.33
C ILE A 43 10.06 9.45 2.60
N ILE A 44 11.31 9.00 2.68
CA ILE A 44 11.74 7.73 2.07
C ILE A 44 10.91 6.57 2.63
N TYR A 45 10.74 6.51 3.95
CA TYR A 45 9.94 5.47 4.60
C TYR A 45 8.47 5.48 4.16
N LEU A 46 7.85 6.67 4.07
CA LEU A 46 6.48 6.80 3.56
C LEU A 46 6.36 6.39 2.09
N GLN A 47 7.32 6.75 1.25
CA GLN A 47 7.33 6.34 -0.16
C GLN A 47 7.44 4.82 -0.29
N SER A 48 8.34 4.18 0.46
CA SER A 48 8.48 2.72 0.46
C SER A 48 7.18 2.02 0.88
N ARG A 49 6.51 2.51 1.94
CA ARG A 49 5.22 1.96 2.36
C ARG A 49 4.11 2.20 1.35
N LYS A 50 4.05 3.37 0.71
CA LYS A 50 3.07 3.66 -0.33
C LYS A 50 3.20 2.70 -1.51
N LEU A 51 4.43 2.39 -1.92
CA LEU A 51 4.69 1.42 -2.99
C LEU A 51 4.23 0.00 -2.60
N GLN A 52 4.52 -0.44 -1.37
CA GLN A 52 4.05 -1.73 -0.86
C GLN A 52 2.52 -1.80 -0.82
N LEU A 53 1.87 -0.76 -0.28
CA LEU A 53 0.40 -0.69 -0.23
C LEU A 53 -0.25 -0.75 -1.62
N GLN A 54 0.37 -0.14 -2.64
CA GLN A 54 -0.13 -0.23 -4.01
C GLN A 54 -0.01 -1.65 -4.58
N GLN A 55 1.09 -2.35 -4.29
CA GLN A 55 1.26 -3.75 -4.68
C GLN A 55 0.24 -4.65 -3.98
N ASP A 56 0.01 -4.44 -2.68
CA ASP A 56 -0.97 -5.20 -1.91
C ASP A 56 -2.39 -5.00 -2.45
N ILE A 57 -2.78 -3.74 -2.74
CA ILE A 57 -4.08 -3.44 -3.37
C ILE A 57 -4.20 -4.10 -4.74
N THR A 58 -3.13 -4.07 -5.55
CA THR A 58 -3.14 -4.66 -6.89
C THR A 58 -3.29 -6.19 -6.80
N SER A 59 -2.54 -6.83 -5.91
CA SER A 59 -2.65 -8.27 -5.66
C SER A 59 -4.04 -8.65 -5.16
N LEU A 60 -4.58 -7.90 -4.21
CA LEU A 60 -5.91 -8.14 -3.67
C LEU A 60 -7.01 -7.99 -4.73
N ASN A 61 -6.91 -6.95 -5.58
CA ASN A 61 -7.85 -6.77 -6.70
C ASN A 61 -7.77 -7.91 -7.72
N SER A 62 -6.57 -8.44 -7.99
CA SER A 62 -6.41 -9.62 -8.84
C SER A 62 -7.12 -10.83 -8.23
N GLN A 63 -6.88 -11.11 -6.95
CA GLN A 63 -7.52 -12.24 -6.25
C GLN A 63 -9.05 -12.11 -6.24
N ILE A 64 -9.58 -10.91 -6.00
CA ILE A 64 -11.03 -10.64 -6.06
C ILE A 64 -11.56 -10.89 -7.47
N SER A 65 -10.84 -10.48 -8.51
CA SER A 65 -11.22 -10.71 -9.90
C SER A 65 -11.26 -12.20 -10.22
N ASP A 66 -10.23 -12.94 -9.83
CA ASP A 66 -10.13 -14.39 -10.05
C ASP A 66 -11.27 -15.13 -9.35
N GLN A 67 -11.52 -14.81 -8.07
CA GLN A 67 -12.66 -15.36 -7.31
C GLN A 67 -14.01 -15.02 -7.93
N LYS A 68 -14.17 -13.82 -8.50
CA LYS A 68 -15.40 -13.42 -9.18
C LYS A 68 -15.63 -14.23 -10.46
N ILE A 69 -14.55 -14.51 -11.21
CA ILE A 69 -14.60 -15.37 -12.39
C ILE A 69 -14.99 -16.80 -11.98
N GLU A 70 -14.33 -17.34 -10.96
CA GLU A 70 -14.63 -18.68 -10.44
C GLU A 70 -16.08 -18.81 -9.98
N LEU A 71 -16.58 -17.83 -9.23
CA LEU A 71 -17.97 -17.78 -8.79
C LEU A 71 -18.94 -17.72 -9.97
N ASN A 72 -18.63 -16.94 -11.01
CA ASN A 72 -19.47 -16.88 -12.20
C ASN A 72 -19.48 -18.23 -12.94
N ASN A 73 -18.31 -18.85 -13.12
CA ASN A 73 -18.20 -20.18 -13.71
C ASN A 73 -19.00 -21.22 -12.92
N ALA A 74 -18.88 -21.24 -11.59
CA ALA A 74 -19.65 -22.13 -10.73
C ALA A 74 -21.16 -21.87 -10.82
N LYS A 75 -21.59 -20.60 -10.89
CA LYS A 75 -23.00 -20.25 -11.12
C LYS A 75 -23.50 -20.73 -12.47
N GLN A 76 -22.70 -20.56 -13.52
CA GLN A 76 -23.03 -21.04 -14.85
C GLN A 76 -23.11 -22.57 -14.86
N GLU A 77 -22.16 -23.26 -14.23
CA GLU A 77 -22.18 -24.71 -14.08
C GLU A 77 -23.42 -25.20 -13.35
N VAL A 78 -23.80 -24.58 -12.22
CA VAL A 78 -25.05 -24.89 -11.52
C VAL A 78 -26.27 -24.66 -12.41
N ASN A 79 -26.29 -23.57 -13.20
CA ASN A 79 -27.37 -23.30 -14.12
C ASN A 79 -27.47 -24.40 -15.19
N GLU A 80 -26.35 -24.79 -15.81
CA GLU A 80 -26.29 -25.91 -16.75
C GLU A 80 -26.71 -27.25 -16.11
N LEU A 81 -26.24 -27.51 -14.89
CA LEU A 81 -26.55 -28.75 -14.17
C LEU A 81 -28.02 -28.85 -13.79
N SER A 82 -28.64 -27.73 -13.41
CA SER A 82 -30.05 -27.62 -13.03
C SER A 82 -31.00 -27.42 -14.21
N ARG A 83 -30.49 -27.30 -15.45
CA ARG A 83 -31.34 -27.26 -16.64
C ARG A 83 -32.26 -28.47 -16.66
N ARG A 84 -33.56 -28.21 -16.81
CA ARG A 84 -34.62 -29.24 -16.87
C ARG A 84 -34.27 -30.35 -17.85
N ASP A 85 -33.71 -30.02 -19.00
CA ASP A 85 -33.36 -31.01 -20.03
C ASP A 85 -32.38 -32.07 -19.51
N ARG A 86 -31.38 -31.69 -18.71
CA ARG A 86 -30.45 -32.65 -18.06
C ARG A 86 -31.13 -33.45 -16.97
N ILE A 87 -31.98 -32.82 -16.16
CA ILE A 87 -32.74 -33.51 -15.11
C ILE A 87 -33.66 -34.58 -15.74
N VAL A 88 -34.31 -34.24 -16.85
CA VAL A 88 -35.18 -35.14 -17.60
C VAL A 88 -34.41 -36.26 -18.30
N ASP A 89 -33.24 -35.96 -18.87
CA ASP A 89 -32.35 -36.98 -19.47
C ASP A 89 -31.82 -37.97 -18.42
N ILE A 90 -31.37 -37.50 -17.26
CA ILE A 90 -30.93 -38.37 -16.15
C ILE A 90 -32.10 -39.19 -15.62
N ALA A 91 -33.28 -38.59 -15.43
CA ALA A 91 -34.48 -39.30 -14.99
C ALA A 91 -34.90 -40.38 -16.01
N GLY A 92 -34.87 -40.05 -17.30
CA GLY A 92 -35.16 -40.99 -18.39
C GLY A 92 -34.19 -42.19 -18.41
N LYS A 93 -32.88 -41.93 -18.24
CA LYS A 93 -31.85 -42.99 -18.12
C LYS A 93 -32.03 -43.86 -16.88
N ALA A 94 -32.59 -43.32 -15.79
CA ALA A 94 -32.94 -44.05 -14.58
C ALA A 94 -34.31 -44.77 -14.67
N GLY A 95 -34.98 -44.75 -15.83
CA GLY A 95 -36.26 -45.42 -16.06
C GLY A 95 -37.49 -44.63 -15.57
N LEU A 96 -37.32 -43.36 -15.18
CA LEU A 96 -38.41 -42.47 -14.78
C LEU A 96 -38.98 -41.77 -16.01
N SER A 97 -40.29 -41.87 -16.25
CA SER A 97 -40.97 -41.20 -17.36
C SER A 97 -41.40 -39.78 -16.97
N ASN A 98 -41.01 -38.80 -17.77
CA ASN A 98 -41.45 -37.41 -17.59
C ASN A 98 -42.89 -37.24 -18.11
N ARG A 99 -43.86 -37.15 -17.19
CA ARG A 99 -45.25 -36.81 -17.50
C ARG A 99 -45.45 -35.29 -17.41
N ASN A 100 -45.04 -34.58 -18.46
CA ASN A 100 -45.22 -33.12 -18.59
C ASN A 100 -46.70 -32.67 -18.52
N GLU A 101 -47.66 -33.58 -18.69
CA GLU A 101 -49.11 -33.32 -18.65
C GLU A 101 -49.66 -33.06 -17.22
N ASN A 102 -48.91 -33.40 -16.15
CA ASN A 102 -49.34 -33.22 -14.75
C ASN A 102 -48.63 -32.04 -14.02
N ILE A 103 -47.87 -31.21 -14.73
CA ILE A 103 -47.19 -30.08 -14.10
C ILE A 103 -48.18 -28.91 -13.98
N LYS A 104 -48.83 -28.81 -12.81
CA LYS A 104 -49.70 -27.67 -12.50
C LYS A 104 -48.86 -26.40 -12.48
N LYS A 105 -49.09 -25.50 -13.44
CA LYS A 105 -48.61 -24.12 -13.39
C LYS A 105 -49.35 -23.46 -12.23
N VAL A 106 -48.65 -23.18 -11.13
CA VAL A 106 -49.18 -22.35 -10.06
C VAL A 106 -49.13 -20.90 -10.56
N GLU A 107 -50.30 -20.32 -10.78
CA GLU A 107 -50.48 -18.86 -10.90
C GLU A 107 -50.28 -18.18 -9.55
#